data_AF-A0A965Z7V9-F1
#
_entry.id   AF-A0A965Z7V9-F1
#
_cell.length_a   1.000
_cell.length_b   1.000
_cell.length_c   1.000
_cell.angle_alpha   90.00
_cell.angle_beta   90.00
_cell.angle_gamma   90.00
#
_symmetry.space_group_name_H-M   'P 1'
#
loop_
_entity.id
_entity.type
_entity.pdbx_description
1 polymer ?
#
loop_
_entity_poly.entity_id
_entity_poly.type
_entity_poly.pdbx_seq_one_letter_code
_entity_poly.pdbx_strand_id
1 'polypeptide(L)'
;MDNVRGEANFDIDDEGIDSRQPSLFPEHDKPRKLDVFERELEDAILGKEVYDNKQIYIYALERGFLARHAKKVVSEMIHKGRLPKQNVNISYDAWKSSKPKQVIVLPKGNTDERNL
;
A
#
# COMPACT_ATOMS: atom_id res chain seq x y z
N MET A 1 9.57 -19.58 37.85
CA MET A 1 8.10 -19.38 37.75
C MET A 1 7.86 -18.38 36.64
N ASP A 2 7.05 -18.80 35.69
CA ASP A 2 7.18 -18.44 34.28
C ASP A 2 6.55 -17.08 33.93
N ASN A 3 7.34 -16.27 33.26
CA ASN A 3 7.00 -14.95 32.75
C ASN A 3 6.22 -15.13 31.43
N VAL A 4 4.94 -15.50 31.51
CA VAL A 4 4.06 -15.59 30.34
C VAL A 4 3.74 -14.16 29.89
N ARG A 5 4.66 -13.57 29.13
CA ARG A 5 4.40 -12.33 28.41
C ARG A 5 3.47 -12.67 27.25
N GLY A 6 2.30 -12.05 27.26
CA GLY A 6 1.41 -11.98 26.10
C GLY A 6 2.06 -11.13 25.02
N GLU A 7 3.08 -11.69 24.35
CA GLU A 7 3.62 -11.13 23.12
C GLU A 7 2.59 -11.44 22.03
N ALA A 8 1.72 -10.47 21.78
CA ALA A 8 0.85 -10.49 20.61
C ALA A 8 1.74 -10.53 19.37
N ASN A 9 1.93 -11.73 18.81
CA ASN A 9 2.51 -11.89 17.48
C ASN A 9 1.47 -11.41 16.46
N PHE A 10 1.56 -10.15 16.04
CA PHE A 10 0.75 -9.56 14.96
C PHE A 10 1.17 -10.06 13.56
N ASP A 11 1.66 -11.30 13.49
CA ASP A 11 2.14 -11.97 12.28
C ASP A 11 1.12 -13.01 11.81
N ILE A 12 -0.12 -12.53 11.64
CA ILE A 12 -1.28 -13.32 11.19
C ILE A 12 -1.42 -13.32 9.65
N ASP A 13 -0.42 -12.81 8.93
CA ASP A 13 -0.45 -12.67 7.47
C ASP A 13 0.05 -13.93 6.73
N ASP A 14 0.49 -14.98 7.44
CA ASP A 14 0.91 -16.27 6.86
C ASP A 14 -0.24 -17.30 6.80
N GLU A 15 -1.49 -16.85 6.77
CA GLU A 15 -2.62 -17.73 6.44
C GLU A 15 -2.71 -17.88 4.92
N GLY A 16 -2.29 -19.04 4.42
CA GLY A 16 -2.42 -19.49 3.03
C GLY A 16 -3.88 -19.58 2.58
N ILE A 17 -4.50 -18.43 2.31
CA ILE A 17 -5.86 -18.32 1.78
C ILE A 17 -5.78 -18.52 0.25
N ASP A 18 -6.18 -19.70 -0.24
CA ASP A 18 -6.39 -19.95 -1.66
C ASP A 18 -7.51 -19.02 -2.17
N SER A 19 -7.15 -18.05 -3.01
CA SER A 19 -8.06 -17.04 -3.55
C SER A 19 -9.17 -17.61 -4.46
N ARG A 20 -9.16 -18.92 -4.75
CA ARG A 20 -10.16 -19.62 -5.57
C ARG A 20 -11.26 -20.30 -4.76
N GLN A 21 -11.18 -20.30 -3.43
CA GLN A 21 -12.23 -20.84 -2.56
C GLN A 21 -13.12 -19.69 -2.08
N PRO A 22 -14.40 -19.61 -2.51
CA PRO A 22 -15.34 -18.66 -1.93
C PRO A 22 -15.53 -19.02 -0.45
N SER A 23 -15.26 -18.06 0.44
CA SER A 23 -15.40 -18.32 1.87
C SER A 23 -16.88 -18.43 2.26
N LEU A 24 -17.18 -19.37 3.16
CA LEU A 24 -18.52 -19.58 3.72
C LEU A 24 -18.97 -18.41 4.61
N PHE A 25 -18.05 -17.57 5.08
CA PHE A 25 -18.35 -16.37 5.84
C PHE A 25 -17.77 -15.12 5.12
N PRO A 26 -18.57 -14.08 4.82
CA PRO A 26 -18.11 -12.85 4.16
C PRO A 26 -16.99 -12.12 4.90
N GLU A 27 -16.82 -12.39 6.19
CA GLU A 27 -15.78 -11.86 7.07
C GLU A 27 -14.37 -12.43 6.76
N HIS A 28 -14.29 -13.52 6.00
CA HIS A 28 -13.04 -14.07 5.47
C HIS A 28 -12.75 -13.64 4.01
N ASP A 29 -13.53 -12.71 3.42
CA ASP A 29 -13.20 -12.02 2.16
C ASP A 29 -12.04 -11.01 2.32
N LYS A 30 -11.08 -11.29 3.22
CA LYS A 30 -9.82 -10.55 3.37
C LYS A 30 -9.11 -10.30 2.04
N PRO A 31 -9.03 -11.27 1.10
CA PRO A 31 -8.36 -11.04 -0.19
C PRO A 31 -8.95 -9.85 -0.92
N ARG A 32 -10.29 -9.78 -1.01
CA ARG A 32 -10.99 -8.76 -1.79
C ARG A 32 -10.81 -7.37 -1.20
N LYS A 33 -10.79 -7.23 0.14
CA LYS A 33 -10.60 -5.92 0.78
C LYS A 33 -9.18 -5.39 0.60
N LEU A 34 -8.18 -6.26 0.72
CA LEU A 34 -6.79 -5.88 0.45
C LEU A 34 -6.62 -5.50 -1.02
N ASP A 35 -7.12 -6.31 -1.95
CA ASP A 35 -7.05 -6.02 -3.39
C ASP A 35 -7.70 -4.69 -3.76
N VAL A 36 -8.86 -4.38 -3.16
CA VAL A 36 -9.55 -3.09 -3.34
C VAL A 36 -8.68 -1.94 -2.83
N PHE A 37 -8.10 -2.08 -1.64
CA PHE A 37 -7.21 -1.07 -1.07
C PHE A 37 -5.95 -0.85 -1.92
N GLU A 38 -5.30 -1.92 -2.39
CA GLU A 38 -4.10 -1.83 -3.22
C GLU A 38 -4.39 -1.06 -4.51
N ARG A 39 -5.54 -1.34 -5.15
CA ARG A 39 -6.00 -0.61 -6.34
C ARG A 39 -6.32 0.85 -6.04
N GLU A 40 -7.08 1.13 -4.98
CA GLU A 40 -7.46 2.49 -4.60
C GLU A 40 -6.24 3.36 -4.28
N LEU A 41 -5.26 2.81 -3.54
CA LEU A 41 -4.02 3.54 -3.23
C LEU A 41 -3.21 3.82 -4.49
N GLU A 42 -3.13 2.85 -5.41
CA GLU A 42 -2.45 3.02 -6.69
C GLU A 42 -3.10 4.14 -7.53
N ASP A 43 -4.43 4.15 -7.62
CA ASP A 43 -5.19 5.18 -8.33
C ASP A 43 -5.02 6.55 -7.67
N ALA A 44 -5.06 6.63 -6.33
CA ALA A 44 -4.86 7.87 -5.59
C ALA A 44 -3.45 8.45 -5.78
N ILE A 45 -2.41 7.61 -5.84
CA ILE A 45 -1.03 8.06 -6.10
C ILE A 45 -0.91 8.59 -7.53
N LEU A 46 -1.43 7.84 -8.51
CA LEU A 46 -1.34 8.23 -9.92
C LEU A 46 -2.22 9.44 -10.26
N GLY A 47 -3.35 9.58 -9.57
CA GLY A 47 -4.24 10.74 -9.61
C GLY A 47 -3.67 11.97 -8.90
N LYS A 48 -2.54 11.84 -8.20
CA LYS A 48 -1.92 12.87 -7.36
C LYS A 48 -2.82 13.36 -6.22
N GLU A 49 -3.81 12.57 -5.82
CA GLU A 49 -4.58 12.81 -4.60
C GLU A 49 -3.71 12.55 -3.37
N VAL A 50 -2.81 11.56 -3.48
CA VAL A 50 -1.83 11.19 -2.47
C VAL A 50 -0.44 11.33 -3.10
N TYR A 51 0.35 12.29 -2.63
CA TYR A 51 1.60 12.67 -3.29
C TYR A 51 2.83 12.62 -2.39
N ASP A 52 2.70 12.33 -1.10
CA ASP A 52 3.85 12.16 -0.21
C ASP A 52 3.73 10.95 0.73
N ASN A 53 4.86 10.56 1.30
CA ASN A 53 4.96 9.41 2.19
C ASN A 53 4.08 9.50 3.44
N LYS A 54 3.76 10.71 3.91
CA LYS A 54 2.90 10.90 5.09
C LYS A 54 1.44 10.72 4.73
N GLN A 55 1.02 11.26 3.59
CA GLN A 55 -0.32 11.07 3.06
C GLN A 55 -0.57 9.59 2.77
N ILE A 56 0.40 8.88 2.16
CA ILE A 56 0.29 7.43 1.95
C ILE A 56 0.12 6.69 3.28
N TYR A 57 0.88 7.08 4.30
CA TYR A 57 0.76 6.48 5.64
C TYR A 57 -0.62 6.71 6.25
N ILE A 58 -1.13 7.96 6.23
CA ILE A 58 -2.46 8.29 6.76
C ILE A 58 -3.57 7.60 5.96
N TYR A 59 -3.46 7.59 4.64
CA TYR A 59 -4.42 6.96 3.74
C TYR A 59 -4.60 5.47 4.06
N ALA A 60 -3.51 4.78 4.38
CA ALA A 60 -3.55 3.39 4.81
C ALA A 60 -4.31 3.23 6.14
N LEU A 61 -3.98 4.06 7.15
CA LEU A 61 -4.61 3.99 8.47
C LEU A 61 -6.10 4.31 8.43
N GLU A 62 -6.52 5.33 7.67
CA GLU A 62 -7.93 5.71 7.50
C GLU A 62 -8.78 4.59 6.90
N ARG A 63 -8.16 3.69 6.13
CA ARG A 63 -8.81 2.52 5.51
C ARG A 63 -8.63 1.23 6.31
N GLY A 64 -7.99 1.29 7.48
CA GLY A 64 -7.77 0.14 8.35
C GLY A 64 -6.59 -0.74 7.94
N PHE A 65 -5.65 -0.24 7.13
CA PHE A 65 -4.46 -0.95 6.68
C PHE A 65 -3.18 -0.44 7.36
N LEU A 66 -2.28 -1.37 7.63
CA LEU A 66 -0.94 -1.09 8.13
C LEU A 66 -0.02 -0.51 7.05
N ALA A 67 1.00 0.24 7.49
CA ALA A 67 2.05 0.80 6.63
C ALA A 67 2.74 -0.25 5.74
N ARG A 68 2.83 -1.52 6.18
CA ARG A 68 3.42 -2.61 5.38
C ARG A 68 2.66 -2.85 4.07
N HIS A 69 1.33 -2.73 4.08
CA HIS A 69 0.52 -2.90 2.88
C HIS A 69 0.74 -1.74 1.90
N ALA A 70 0.74 -0.51 2.39
CA ALA A 70 1.05 0.65 1.55
C ALA A 70 2.48 0.59 0.95
N LYS A 71 3.46 0.13 1.74
CA LYS A 71 4.83 -0.08 1.27
C LYS A 71 4.91 -1.16 0.18
N LYS A 72 4.16 -2.26 0.33
CA LYS A 72 4.03 -3.31 -0.69
C LYS A 72 3.51 -2.72 -2.00
N VAL A 73 2.40 -1.97 -1.97
CA VAL A 73 1.81 -1.31 -3.14
C VAL A 73 2.82 -0.41 -3.85
N VAL A 74 3.49 0.49 -3.12
CA VAL A 74 4.47 1.40 -3.73
C VAL A 74 5.65 0.64 -4.32
N SER A 75 6.14 -0.40 -3.64
CA SER A 75 7.21 -1.27 -4.16
C SER A 75 6.79 -1.98 -5.44
N GLU A 76 5.56 -2.50 -5.49
CA GLU A 76 5.00 -3.13 -6.68
C GLU A 76 4.83 -2.13 -7.82
N MET A 77 4.36 -0.92 -7.56
CA MET A 77 4.24 0.13 -8.58
C MET A 77 5.59 0.49 -9.19
N ILE A 78 6.66 0.54 -8.38
CA ILE A 78 8.04 0.73 -8.87
C ILE A 78 8.49 -0.46 -9.71
N HIS A 79 8.22 -1.68 -9.25
CA HIS A 79 8.58 -2.91 -9.97
C HIS A 79 7.85 -3.03 -11.32
N LYS A 80 6.56 -2.64 -11.37
CA LYS A 80 5.72 -2.58 -12.57
C LYS A 80 6.06 -1.40 -13.48
N GLY A 81 7.00 -0.52 -13.10
CA GLY A 81 7.41 0.65 -13.88
C GLY A 81 6.38 1.79 -13.91
N ARG A 82 5.33 1.74 -13.08
CA ARG A 82 4.32 2.81 -12.97
C ARG A 82 4.85 4.00 -12.17
N LEU A 83 5.81 3.75 -11.28
CA LEU A 83 6.58 4.78 -10.59
C LEU A 83 8.07 4.65 -10.94
N PRO A 84 8.80 5.77 -11.03
CA PRO A 84 10.25 5.72 -11.16
C PRO A 84 10.87 5.16 -9.88
N LYS A 85 12.07 4.58 -10.01
CA LYS A 85 12.84 4.06 -8.87
C LYS A 85 13.09 5.17 -7.85
N GLN A 86 12.52 5.02 -6.66
CA GLN A 86 12.60 6.02 -5.59
C GLN A 86 12.50 5.35 -4.21
N ASN A 87 12.98 6.05 -3.18
CA ASN A 87 12.90 5.58 -1.80
C ASN A 87 11.81 6.34 -1.03
N VAL A 88 10.63 5.72 -0.96
CA VAL A 88 9.50 6.22 -0.16
C VAL A 88 9.50 5.47 1.17
N ASN A 89 9.87 6.15 2.26
CA ASN A 89 9.81 5.57 3.60
C ASN A 89 8.40 5.78 4.18
N ILE A 90 7.61 4.71 4.29
CA ILE A 90 6.25 4.72 4.81
C ILE A 90 6.27 4.00 6.16
N SER A 91 6.37 4.77 7.24
CA SER A 91 6.40 4.28 8.62
C SER A 91 5.96 5.38 9.58
N TYR A 92 5.64 4.99 10.83
CA TYR A 92 5.32 5.95 11.88
C TYR A 92 6.44 6.98 12.11
N ASP A 93 7.71 6.53 12.13
CA ASP A 93 8.86 7.43 12.30
C ASP A 93 9.00 8.41 11.13
N ALA A 94 8.75 7.94 9.90
CA ALA A 94 8.77 8.78 8.72
C ALA A 94 7.62 9.81 8.71
N TRP A 95 6.45 9.42 9.23
CA TRP A 95 5.30 10.31 9.42
C TRP A 95 5.56 11.39 10.48
N LYS A 96 6.17 11.02 11.60
CA LYS A 96 6.55 11.93 12.72
C LYS A 96 7.64 12.93 12.33
N SER A 97 8.51 12.58 11.37
CA SER A 97 9.56 13.47 10.88
C SER A 97 8.98 14.75 10.27
N SER A 98 9.67 15.88 10.38
CA SER A 98 9.15 17.18 9.89
C SER A 98 9.00 17.24 8.37
N LYS A 99 9.88 16.58 7.60
CA LYS A 99 9.95 16.75 6.13
C LYS A 99 9.21 15.63 5.39
N PRO A 100 8.08 15.91 4.71
CA PRO A 100 7.44 14.93 3.84
C PRO A 100 8.34 14.63 2.63
N LYS A 101 8.37 13.37 2.22
CA LYS A 101 9.03 12.92 1.00
C LYS A 101 7.98 12.75 -0.09
N GLN A 102 8.08 13.61 -1.10
CA GLN A 102 7.22 13.58 -2.27
C GLN A 102 7.43 12.29 -3.07
N VAL A 103 6.34 11.72 -3.55
CA VAL A 103 6.32 10.60 -4.49
C VAL A 103 6.35 11.17 -5.89
N ILE A 104 7.37 10.78 -6.64
CA ILE A 104 7.54 11.19 -8.02
C ILE A 104 6.64 10.31 -8.88
N VAL A 105 5.70 10.91 -9.60
CA VAL A 105 4.84 10.23 -10.57
C VAL A 105 5.26 10.70 -11.96
N LEU A 106 5.52 9.76 -12.88
CA LEU A 106 5.81 10.12 -14.27
C LEU A 106 4.56 10.76 -14.88
N PRO A 107 4.70 11.86 -15.64
CA PRO A 107 3.56 12.37 -16.40
C PRO A 107 3.04 11.25 -17.29
N LYS A 108 1.72 11.01 -17.30
CA LYS A 108 1.10 10.16 -18.32
C LYS A 108 1.59 10.72 -19.66
N GLY A 109 2.41 9.93 -20.36
CA GLY A 109 2.94 10.33 -21.65
C GLY A 109 1.78 10.85 -22.48
N ASN A 110 1.95 12.05 -23.02
CA ASN A 110 1.18 12.49 -24.15
C ASN A 110 1.40 11.38 -25.18
N THR A 111 0.45 10.47 -25.36
CA THR A 111 0.38 9.67 -26.56
C THR A 111 0.06 10.69 -27.64
N ASP A 112 1.09 11.40 -28.08
CA ASP A 112 1.10 12.14 -29.33
C ASP A 112 0.68 11.11 -30.36
N GLU A 113 -0.58 11.21 -30.78
CA GLU A 113 -1.09 10.71 -32.06
C GLU A 113 -0.31 11.44 -33.16
N ARG A 114 0.97 11.08 -33.30
CA ARG A 114 1.86 11.42 -34.38
C ARG A 114 2.31 10.11 -35.02
N ASN A 115 1.36 9.43 -35.64
CA ASN A 115 1.60 8.48 -36.74
C ASN A 115 0.30 8.53 -37.55
N LEU A 116 0.25 9.45 -38.52
CA LEU A 116 0.45 9.23 -39.97
C LEU A 116 -0.78 8.58 -40.62
#